data_AF-A0A3R9F2T3-F1
#
_entry.id   AF-A0A3R9F2T3-F1
#
_cell.length_a   1.000
_cell.length_b   1.000
_cell.length_c   1.000
_cell.angle_alpha   90.00
_cell.angle_beta   90.00
_cell.angle_gamma   90.00
#
_symmetry.space_group_name_H-M   'P 1'
#
loop_
_entity.id
_entity.type
_entity.pdbx_description
1 polymer ?
#
loop_
_entity_poly.entity_id
_entity_poly.type
_entity_poly.pdbx_seq_one_letter_code
_entity_poly.pdbx_strand_id
1 'polypeptide(L)'
;MKKLLILCVLVLISAFGFLSAERKMETIRHIDSDLDTIVNSKNVNSFSSHTNAYIKAQPQEFHNIVSKKQVALDHFLEKFAKGEENGLKEYIMAAACVEILGEKNPVKEWETGRGWYEKYIASNI
;
A
#
# COMPACT_ATOMS: atom_id res chain seq x y z
N MET A 1 -24.51 38.62 -10.48
CA MET A 1 -23.64 38.27 -9.33
C MET A 1 -23.84 36.83 -8.85
N LYS A 2 -25.05 36.37 -8.47
CA LYS A 2 -25.29 34.98 -8.02
C LYS A 2 -24.85 33.88 -9.02
N LYS A 3 -25.14 34.04 -10.32
CA LYS A 3 -24.72 33.09 -11.37
C LYS A 3 -23.19 32.99 -11.52
N LEU A 4 -22.49 34.12 -11.34
CA LEU A 4 -21.02 34.19 -11.39
C LEU A 4 -20.40 33.54 -10.14
N LEU A 5 -21.02 33.74 -8.97
CA LEU A 5 -20.65 33.10 -7.71
C LEU A 5 -20.79 31.58 -7.76
N ILE A 6 -21.90 31.07 -8.32
CA ILE A 6 -22.13 29.62 -8.49
C ILE A 6 -21.09 29.01 -9.45
N LEU A 7 -20.77 29.70 -10.55
CA LEU A 7 -19.76 29.23 -11.50
C LEU A 7 -18.37 29.14 -10.85
N CYS A 8 -17.97 30.16 -10.08
CA CYS A 8 -16.70 30.13 -9.36
C CYS A 8 -16.62 29.00 -8.32
N VAL A 9 -17.71 28.74 -7.59
CA VAL A 9 -17.75 27.64 -6.61
C VAL A 9 -17.58 26.28 -7.28
N LEU A 10 -18.23 26.05 -8.43
CA LEU A 10 -18.10 24.80 -9.19
C LEU A 10 -16.66 24.60 -9.71
N VAL A 11 -16.02 25.65 -10.22
CA VAL A 11 -14.63 25.60 -10.68
C VAL A 11 -13.67 25.28 -9.52
N LEU A 12 -13.85 25.90 -8.35
CA LEU A 12 -13.01 25.66 -7.18
C LEU A 12 -13.13 24.21 -6.66
N ILE A 13 -14.34 23.65 -6.63
CA ILE A 13 -14.55 22.25 -6.23
C ILE A 13 -13.83 21.29 -7.19
N SER A 14 -13.93 21.55 -8.49
CA SER A 14 -13.26 20.71 -9.51
C SER A 14 -11.74 20.75 -9.39
N ALA A 15 -11.15 21.93 -9.18
CA ALA A 15 -9.70 22.09 -9.01
C ALA A 15 -9.19 21.42 -7.73
N PHE A 16 -9.98 21.49 -6.64
CA PHE A 16 -9.62 20.85 -5.38
C PHE A 16 -9.64 19.32 -5.48
N GLY A 17 -10.66 18.75 -6.13
CA GLY A 17 -10.73 17.31 -6.40
C GLY A 17 -9.58 16.81 -7.26
N PHE A 18 -9.23 17.57 -8.30
CA PHE A 18 -8.12 17.25 -9.20
C PHE A 18 -6.77 17.24 -8.46
N LEU A 19 -6.47 18.29 -7.69
CA LEU A 19 -5.22 18.39 -6.90
C LEU A 19 -5.09 17.25 -5.87
N SER A 20 -6.22 16.82 -5.28
CA SER A 20 -6.23 15.68 -4.35
C SER A 20 -5.90 14.36 -5.04
N ALA A 21 -6.38 14.16 -6.27
CA ALA A 21 -6.11 12.95 -7.04
C ALA A 21 -4.64 12.85 -7.46
N GLU A 22 -4.04 13.96 -7.94
CA GLU A 22 -2.62 14.01 -8.29
C GLU A 22 -1.72 13.66 -7.11
N ARG A 23 -1.99 14.25 -5.93
CA ARG A 23 -1.22 13.93 -4.72
C ARG A 23 -1.36 12.47 -4.29
N LYS A 24 -2.55 11.87 -4.44
CA LYS A 24 -2.76 10.45 -4.15
C LYS A 24 -1.93 9.58 -5.12
N MET A 25 -1.95 9.90 -6.40
CA MET A 25 -1.17 9.19 -7.43
C MET A 25 0.33 9.26 -7.15
N GLU A 26 0.85 10.45 -6.80
CA GLU A 26 2.26 10.60 -6.45
C GLU A 26 2.63 9.82 -5.18
N THR A 27 1.73 9.76 -4.21
CA THR A 27 1.92 8.92 -3.01
C THR A 27 1.98 7.44 -3.38
N ILE A 28 1.10 6.98 -4.27
CA ILE A 28 1.10 5.60 -4.79
C ILE A 28 2.42 5.29 -5.51
N ARG A 29 2.91 6.20 -6.35
CA ARG A 29 4.21 6.04 -7.02
C ARG A 29 5.36 5.86 -6.04
N HIS A 30 5.39 6.64 -4.96
CA HIS A 30 6.40 6.47 -3.93
C HIS A 30 6.27 5.13 -3.21
N ILE A 31 5.05 4.69 -2.88
CA ILE A 31 4.80 3.37 -2.27
C ILE A 31 5.33 2.25 -3.17
N ASP A 32 5.02 2.28 -4.47
CA ASP A 32 5.50 1.27 -5.42
C ASP A 32 7.02 1.30 -5.57
N SER A 33 7.63 2.49 -5.60
CA SER A 33 9.08 2.65 -5.67
C SER A 33 9.79 2.10 -4.43
N ASP A 34 9.27 2.38 -3.23
CA ASP A 34 9.80 1.83 -1.98
C ASP A 34 9.64 0.31 -1.96
N LEU A 35 8.48 -0.22 -2.39
CA LEU A 35 8.22 -1.66 -2.46
C LEU A 35 9.21 -2.36 -3.41
N ASP A 36 9.41 -1.80 -4.60
CA ASP A 36 10.37 -2.34 -5.57
C ASP A 36 11.81 -2.27 -5.04
N THR A 37 12.17 -1.25 -4.27
CA THR A 37 13.48 -1.16 -3.62
C THR A 37 13.69 -2.29 -2.60
N ILE A 38 12.67 -2.59 -1.80
CA ILE A 38 12.70 -3.71 -0.84
C ILE A 38 12.86 -5.04 -1.59
N VAL A 39 12.04 -5.28 -2.62
CA VAL A 39 12.04 -6.54 -3.40
C VAL A 39 13.39 -6.77 -4.10
N ASN A 40 14.00 -5.71 -4.63
CA ASN A 40 15.25 -5.80 -5.39
C ASN A 40 16.52 -5.61 -4.53
N SER A 41 16.39 -5.70 -3.20
CA SER A 41 17.51 -5.51 -2.28
C SER A 41 18.63 -6.53 -2.51
N LYS A 42 19.81 -6.05 -2.91
CA LYS A 42 21.02 -6.87 -3.11
C LYS A 42 21.68 -7.33 -1.80
N ASN A 43 21.24 -6.78 -0.67
CA ASN A 43 21.81 -7.05 0.65
C ASN A 43 21.22 -8.33 1.30
N VAL A 44 20.27 -8.99 0.64
CA VAL A 44 19.73 -10.29 1.07
C VAL A 44 20.40 -11.38 0.23
N ASN A 45 21.16 -12.27 0.87
CA ASN A 45 21.64 -13.47 0.20
C ASN A 45 20.42 -14.29 -0.26
N SER A 46 20.35 -14.60 -1.55
CA SER A 46 19.28 -15.32 -2.23
C SER A 46 19.00 -16.74 -1.70
N PHE A 47 19.78 -17.22 -0.72
CA PHE A 47 19.59 -18.48 0.00
C PHE A 47 18.73 -18.37 1.27
N SER A 48 18.31 -17.16 1.65
CA SER A 48 17.43 -16.97 2.81
C SER A 48 15.98 -17.30 2.43
N SER A 49 15.45 -18.39 2.98
CA SER A 49 14.01 -18.74 2.94
C SER A 49 13.12 -17.80 3.75
N HIS A 50 13.68 -16.72 4.31
CA HIS A 50 13.00 -15.82 5.23
C HIS A 50 12.64 -14.53 4.50
N THR A 51 11.45 -14.47 3.94
CA THR A 51 10.91 -13.30 3.21
C THR A 51 11.01 -11.98 4.01
N ASN A 52 10.96 -12.07 5.35
CA ASN A 52 11.18 -10.97 6.28
C ASN A 52 12.61 -10.36 6.24
N ALA A 53 13.60 -11.07 5.71
CA ALA A 53 14.96 -10.55 5.58
C ALA A 53 15.04 -9.33 4.65
N TYR A 54 14.18 -9.28 3.62
CA TYR A 54 14.10 -8.14 2.69
C TYR A 54 13.63 -6.87 3.40
N ILE A 55 12.62 -6.98 4.26
CA ILE A 55 12.12 -5.87 5.08
C ILE A 55 13.22 -5.37 6.03
N LYS A 56 13.92 -6.29 6.69
CA LYS A 56 15.01 -5.93 7.62
C LYS A 56 16.22 -5.28 6.92
N ALA A 57 16.45 -5.60 5.66
CA ALA A 57 17.53 -5.03 4.87
C ALA A 57 17.21 -3.62 4.34
N GLN A 58 15.91 -3.27 4.25
CA GLN A 58 15.42 -1.98 3.74
C GLN A 58 14.37 -1.39 4.72
N PRO A 59 14.77 -1.11 5.98
CA PRO A 59 13.82 -0.71 7.03
C PRO A 59 13.22 0.69 6.78
N GLN A 60 13.94 1.57 6.10
CA GLN A 60 13.48 2.94 5.82
C GLN A 60 12.35 2.93 4.78
N GLU A 61 12.52 2.17 3.71
CA GLU A 61 11.57 2.00 2.63
C GLU A 61 10.29 1.34 3.16
N PHE A 62 10.43 0.31 4.00
CA PHE A 62 9.28 -0.31 4.65
C PHE A 62 8.54 0.69 5.56
N HIS A 63 9.28 1.47 6.35
CA HIS A 63 8.69 2.53 7.17
C HIS A 63 7.97 3.59 6.31
N ASN A 64 8.56 3.99 5.19
CA ASN A 64 7.96 4.96 4.27
C ASN A 64 6.60 4.47 3.77
N ILE A 65 6.49 3.20 3.36
CA ILE A 65 5.23 2.57 2.96
C ILE A 65 4.21 2.62 4.10
N VAL A 66 4.56 2.10 5.29
CA VAL A 66 3.67 2.04 6.46
C VAL A 66 3.21 3.43 6.89
N SER A 67 4.07 4.45 6.75
CA SER A 67 3.75 5.84 7.09
C SER A 67 2.61 6.44 6.24
N LYS A 68 2.32 5.86 5.05
CA LYS A 68 1.23 6.34 4.17
C LYS A 68 -0.15 5.81 4.58
N LYS A 69 -0.22 4.94 5.61
CA LYS A 69 -1.46 4.50 6.26
C LYS A 69 -2.52 4.01 5.24
N GLN A 70 -3.71 4.60 5.27
CA GLN A 70 -4.85 4.17 4.45
C GLN A 70 -4.55 4.16 2.96
N VAL A 71 -3.73 5.10 2.45
CA VAL A 71 -3.39 5.13 1.02
C VAL A 71 -2.62 3.88 0.60
N ALA A 72 -1.67 3.42 1.42
CA ALA A 72 -0.94 2.18 1.16
C ALA A 72 -1.82 0.94 1.34
N LEU A 73 -2.67 0.92 2.38
CA LEU A 73 -3.62 -0.17 2.60
C LEU A 73 -4.55 -0.36 1.41
N ASP A 74 -5.23 0.71 0.96
CA ASP A 74 -6.17 0.66 -0.17
C ASP A 74 -5.46 0.20 -1.45
N HIS A 75 -4.28 0.77 -1.74
CA HIS A 75 -3.49 0.45 -2.92
C HIS A 75 -3.09 -1.03 -2.95
N PHE A 76 -2.61 -1.57 -1.82
CA PHE A 76 -2.22 -2.97 -1.75
C PHE A 76 -3.40 -3.94 -1.82
N LEU A 77 -4.53 -3.62 -1.18
CA LEU A 77 -5.75 -4.41 -1.32
C LEU A 77 -6.24 -4.44 -2.77
N GLU A 78 -6.13 -3.33 -3.49
CA GLU A 78 -6.43 -3.26 -4.93
C GLU A 78 -5.47 -4.14 -5.75
N LYS A 79 -4.16 -4.03 -5.52
CA LYS A 79 -3.16 -4.89 -6.18
C LYS A 79 -3.39 -6.38 -5.93
N PHE A 80 -3.73 -6.76 -4.69
CA PHE A 80 -4.10 -8.13 -4.36
C PHE A 80 -5.32 -8.58 -5.16
N ALA A 81 -6.38 -7.77 -5.20
CA ALA A 81 -7.62 -8.07 -5.92
C ALA A 81 -7.39 -8.31 -7.41
N LYS A 82 -6.48 -7.56 -8.03
CA LYS A 82 -6.14 -7.70 -9.45
C LYS A 82 -5.22 -8.89 -9.76
N GLY A 83 -4.59 -9.49 -8.74
CA GLY A 83 -3.66 -10.61 -8.95
C GLY A 83 -2.38 -10.21 -9.68
N GLU A 84 -1.98 -8.94 -9.58
CA GLU A 84 -0.85 -8.37 -10.35
C GLU A 84 0.52 -8.79 -9.81
N GLU A 85 0.59 -9.36 -8.60
CA GLU A 85 1.83 -9.62 -7.87
C GLU A 85 1.86 -11.04 -7.30
N ASN A 86 3.05 -11.57 -7.02
CA ASN A 86 3.22 -12.89 -6.40
C ASN A 86 4.41 -12.95 -5.43
N GLY A 87 4.42 -13.98 -4.58
CA GLY A 87 5.59 -14.39 -3.80
C GLY A 87 6.10 -13.31 -2.84
N LEU A 88 7.38 -12.93 -3.00
CA LEU A 88 8.06 -11.96 -2.12
C LEU A 88 7.32 -10.63 -2.04
N LYS A 89 6.83 -10.11 -3.17
CA LYS A 89 6.20 -8.79 -3.19
C LYS A 89 4.87 -8.80 -2.44
N GLU A 90 4.03 -9.80 -2.68
CA GLU A 90 2.78 -9.98 -1.91
C GLU A 90 3.04 -10.12 -0.42
N TYR A 91 4.09 -10.83 -0.03
CA TYR A 91 4.45 -10.97 1.38
C TYR A 91 4.79 -9.62 2.01
N ILE A 92 5.60 -8.79 1.33
CA ILE A 92 5.95 -7.45 1.83
C ILE A 92 4.70 -6.56 1.92
N MET A 93 3.82 -6.61 0.91
CA MET A 93 2.54 -5.90 0.93
C MET A 93 1.68 -6.32 2.14
N ALA A 94 1.51 -7.62 2.37
CA ALA A 94 0.76 -8.12 3.52
C ALA A 94 1.38 -7.70 4.85
N ALA A 95 2.71 -7.78 4.99
CA ALA A 95 3.42 -7.32 6.19
C ALA A 95 3.17 -5.83 6.47
N ALA A 96 3.19 -4.99 5.43
CA ALA A 96 2.88 -3.57 5.56
C ALA A 96 1.42 -3.35 5.96
N CYS A 97 0.47 -4.09 5.37
CA CYS A 97 -0.95 -4.00 5.75
C CYS A 97 -1.18 -4.41 7.22
N VAL A 98 -0.52 -5.47 7.69
CA VAL A 98 -0.55 -5.90 9.10
C VAL A 98 -0.09 -4.77 10.01
N GLU A 99 1.03 -4.13 9.71
CA GLU A 99 1.58 -3.03 10.50
C GLU A 99 0.67 -1.78 10.47
N ILE A 100 0.08 -1.46 9.32
CA ILE A 100 -0.85 -0.33 9.16
C ILE A 100 -2.12 -0.54 10.00
N LEU A 101 -2.67 -1.76 9.97
CA LEU A 101 -3.90 -2.12 10.67
C LEU A 101 -3.68 -2.28 12.18
N GLY A 102 -2.50 -2.72 12.61
CA GLY A 102 -2.16 -2.95 14.01
C GLY A 102 -3.17 -3.87 14.70
N GLU A 103 -3.71 -3.43 15.84
CA GLU A 103 -4.72 -4.19 16.60
C GLU A 103 -5.98 -4.50 15.80
N LYS A 104 -6.33 -3.66 14.82
CA LYS A 104 -7.52 -3.83 13.97
C LYS A 104 -7.33 -4.91 12.90
N ASN A 105 -6.12 -5.46 12.74
CA ASN A 105 -5.89 -6.55 11.81
C ASN A 105 -6.63 -7.82 12.28
N PRO A 106 -7.61 -8.34 11.50
CA PRO A 106 -8.33 -9.55 11.88
C PRO A 106 -7.52 -10.83 11.65
N VAL A 107 -6.48 -10.79 10.82
CA VAL A 107 -5.68 -11.97 10.43
C VAL A 107 -4.45 -12.09 11.31
N LYS A 108 -4.46 -13.02 12.27
CA LYS A 108 -3.33 -13.22 13.20
C LYS A 108 -2.26 -14.16 12.67
N GLU A 109 -2.64 -15.13 11.85
CA GLU A 109 -1.73 -16.15 11.33
C GLU A 109 -1.83 -16.24 9.80
N TRP A 110 -0.69 -16.15 9.13
CA TRP A 110 -0.58 -16.22 7.67
C TRP A 110 0.85 -16.60 7.28
N GLU A 111 0.98 -17.34 6.18
CA GLU A 111 2.28 -17.84 5.69
C GLU A 111 2.71 -17.15 4.38
N THR A 112 1.74 -16.72 3.58
CA THR A 112 1.96 -16.04 2.29
C THR A 112 1.16 -14.76 2.24
N GLY A 113 1.62 -13.78 1.46
CA GLY A 113 0.90 -12.52 1.31
C GLY A 113 -0.51 -12.72 0.72
N ARG A 114 -0.64 -13.63 -0.25
CA ARG A 114 -1.94 -14.06 -0.78
C ARG A 114 -2.85 -14.64 0.31
N GLY A 115 -2.32 -15.54 1.13
CA GLY A 115 -3.08 -16.16 2.22
C GLY A 115 -3.50 -15.15 3.30
N TRP A 116 -2.71 -14.11 3.56
CA TRP A 116 -3.13 -13.00 4.41
C TRP A 116 -4.32 -12.25 3.80
N TYR A 117 -4.23 -11.88 2.51
CA TYR A 117 -5.28 -11.15 1.82
C TYR A 117 -6.61 -11.91 1.78
N GLU A 118 -6.58 -13.19 1.45
CA GLU A 118 -7.79 -14.04 1.41
C GLU A 118 -8.49 -14.10 2.78
N LYS A 119 -7.72 -14.28 3.86
CA LYS A 119 -8.26 -14.26 5.23
C LYS A 119 -8.79 -12.87 5.62
N TYR A 120 -8.12 -11.80 5.18
CA TYR A 120 -8.55 -10.43 5.45
C TYR A 120 -9.91 -10.17 4.82
N ILE A 121 -10.07 -10.48 3.53
CA ILE A 121 -11.36 -10.33 2.84
C ILE A 121 -12.44 -11.17 3.50
N ALA A 122 -12.17 -12.44 3.84
CA ALA A 122 -13.12 -13.30 4.53
C ALA A 122 -13.58 -12.79 5.91
N SER A 123 -12.75 -11.98 6.58
CA SER A 123 -13.06 -11.41 7.90
C SER A 123 -13.82 -10.08 7.84
N ASN A 124 -13.95 -9.50 6.64
CA ASN A 124 -14.50 -8.18 6.39
C ASN A 124 -15.74 -8.19 5.49
N ILE A 125 -16.29 -9.38 5.23
CA ILE A 125 -17.58 -9.61 4.56
C ILE A 125 -18.70 -9.68 5.60
#